data_AF-A0A1T5B7H1-F1
#
_entry.id   AF-A0A1T5B7H1-F1
#
_cell.length_a   1.000
_cell.length_b   1.000
_cell.length_c   1.000
_cell.angle_alpha   90.00
_cell.angle_beta   90.00
_cell.angle_gamma   90.00
#
_symmetry.space_group_name_H-M   'P 1'
#
loop_
_entity.id
_entity.type
_entity.pdbx_description
1 polymer ?
#
loop_
_entity_poly.entity_id
_entity_poly.type
_entity_poly.pdbx_seq_one_letter_code
_entity_poly.pdbx_strand_id
1 'polypeptide(L)' 'MKLPLKLREPIVYFYLEGMTIKEIAKLLEIPEGTVKSRLKKGKELLKIDLHDIEWEVLFHG' A
#
# COMPACT_ATOMS: atom_id res chain seq x y z
N MET A 1 -6.57 3.64 -8.69
CA MET A 1 -5.26 3.28 -8.10
C MET A 1 -4.36 2.60 -9.15
N LYS A 2 -3.40 3.33 -9.73
CA LYS A 2 -2.56 2.88 -10.87
C LYS A 2 -1.39 1.96 -10.50
N LEU A 3 -1.29 1.50 -9.25
CA LEU A 3 -0.17 0.62 -8.86
C LEU A 3 -0.17 -0.73 -9.57
N PRO A 4 1.01 -1.23 -9.97
CA PRO A 4 1.15 -2.62 -10.40
C PRO A 4 0.59 -3.59 -9.36
N LEU A 5 -0.08 -4.66 -9.81
CA LEU A 5 -0.80 -5.60 -8.93
C LEU A 5 0.06 -6.09 -7.75
N LYS A 6 1.31 -6.49 -8.04
CA LYS A 6 2.27 -6.98 -7.03
C LYS A 6 2.57 -5.99 -5.90
N LEU A 7 2.41 -4.68 -6.14
CA LEU A 7 2.59 -3.63 -5.13
C LEU A 7 1.25 -3.25 -4.47
N ARG A 8 0.13 -3.43 -5.20
CA ARG A 8 -1.22 -3.14 -4.73
C ARG A 8 -1.68 -4.15 -3.68
N GLU A 9 -1.48 -5.45 -3.91
CA GLU A 9 -2.00 -6.50 -3.00
C GLU A 9 -1.50 -6.30 -1.56
N PRO A 10 -0.18 -6.14 -1.29
CA PRO A 10 0.27 -5.93 0.09
C PRO A 10 -0.27 -4.65 0.71
N ILE A 11 -0.47 -3.58 -0.08
CA ILE A 11 -1.02 -2.31 0.41
C ILE A 11 -2.47 -2.51 0.86
N VAL A 12 -3.30 -3.20 0.07
CA VAL A 12 -4.70 -3.48 0.42
C VAL A 12 -4.77 -4.33 1.68
N TYR A 13 -4.06 -5.47 1.69
CA TYR A 13 -4.08 -6.37 2.85
C TYR A 13 -3.59 -5.71 4.14
N PHE A 14 -2.54 -4.89 4.06
CA PHE A 14 -1.99 -4.24 5.25
C PHE A 14 -2.82 -3.05 5.73
N TYR A 15 -3.15 -2.11 4.84
CA TYR A 15 -3.75 -0.84 5.24
C TYR A 15 -5.28 -0.83 5.24
N LEU A 16 -5.92 -1.68 4.43
CA LEU A 16 -7.39 -1.73 4.34
C LEU A 16 -7.95 -2.94 5.11
N GLU A 17 -7.25 -4.07 5.09
CA GLU A 17 -7.71 -5.30 5.76
C GLU A 17 -7.02 -5.57 7.11
N GLY A 18 -6.00 -4.79 7.47
CA GLY A 18 -5.34 -4.86 8.78
C GLY A 18 -4.47 -6.11 9.01
N MET A 19 -4.12 -6.85 7.95
CA MET A 19 -3.28 -8.04 8.06
C MET A 19 -1.84 -7.72 8.46
N THR A 20 -1.21 -8.61 9.20
CA THR A 20 0.22 -8.52 9.54
C THR A 20 1.10 -8.92 8.34
N ILE A 21 2.37 -8.47 8.36
CA ILE A 21 3.36 -8.83 7.32
C ILE A 21 3.51 -10.36 7.19
N LYS A 22 3.46 -11.08 8.31
CA LYS A 22 3.59 -12.54 8.34
C LYS A 22 2.39 -13.23 7.69
N GLU A 23 1.17 -12.76 7.95
CA GLU A 23 -0.04 -13.29 7.33
C GLU A 23 -0.05 -13.03 5.83
N ILE A 24 0.35 -11.82 5.41
CA ILE A 24 0.47 -11.46 3.99
C ILE A 24 1.52 -12.31 3.29
N ALA A 25 2.68 -12.53 3.93
CA ALA A 25 3.74 -13.37 3.38
C ALA A 25 3.27 -14.81 3.15
N LYS A 26 2.51 -15.36 4.10
CA LYS A 26 1.90 -16.69 3.99
C LYS A 26 0.82 -16.73 2.91
N LEU A 27 -0.06 -15.73 2.85
CA LEU A 27 -1.16 -15.65 1.89
C LEU A 27 -0.66 -15.55 0.44
N LEU A 28 0.38 -14.73 0.22
CA LEU A 28 0.93 -14.47 -1.10
C LEU A 28 2.06 -15.43 -1.50
N GLU A 29 2.42 -16.38 -0.63
CA GLU A 29 3.51 -17.33 -0.83
C GLU A 29 4.85 -16.65 -1.20
N ILE A 30 5.20 -15.57 -0.49
CA ILE A 30 6.43 -14.80 -0.70
C ILE A 30 7.16 -14.52 0.62
N PRO A 31 8.49 -14.25 0.59
CA PRO A 31 9.21 -13.88 1.80
C PRO A 31 8.68 -12.58 2.45
N GLU A 32 8.70 -12.49 3.78
CA GLU A 32 8.35 -11.27 4.51
C GLU A 32 9.18 -10.05 4.06
N GLY A 33 10.45 -10.27 3.69
CA GLY A 33 11.30 -9.22 3.12
C GLY A 33 10.76 -8.66 1.80
N THR A 34 10.13 -9.50 0.98
CA THR A 34 9.45 -9.09 -0.26
C THR A 34 8.16 -8.34 0.03
N VAL A 35 7.40 -8.74 1.05
CA VAL A 35 6.22 -7.97 1.51
C VAL A 35 6.63 -6.57 1.94
N LYS A 36 7.67 -6.45 2.78
CA LYS A 36 8.20 -5.16 3.26
C LYS A 36 8.66 -4.26 2.10
N SER A 37 9.41 -4.80 1.13
CA SER A 37 9.89 -4.01 -0.01
C SER A 37 8.76 -3.58 -0.95
N ARG A 38 7.76 -4.45 -1.19
CA ARG A 38 6.55 -4.10 -1.96
C ARG A 38 5.71 -3.03 -1.27
N LEU A 39 5.52 -3.12 0.05
CA LEU A 39 4.84 -2.08 0.85
C LEU A 39 5.58 -0.75 0.79
N LYS A 40 6.91 -0.75 0.93
CA LYS A 40 7.74 0.47 0.84
C LYS A 40 7.58 1.12 -0.54
N LYS A 41 7.83 0.36 -1.61
CA LYS A 41 7.73 0.86 -2.99
C LYS A 41 6.31 1.29 -3.34
N GLY A 42 5.30 0.55 -2.87
CA GLY A 42 3.89 0.89 -3.04
C GLY A 42 3.53 2.24 -2.42
N LYS A 43 4.00 2.50 -1.18
CA LYS A 43 3.83 3.80 -0.52
C LYS A 43 4.54 4.95 -1.23
N GLU A 44 5.75 4.73 -1.73
CA GLU A 44 6.50 5.75 -2.47
C GLU A 44 5.75 6.19 -3.74
N LEU A 45 5.22 5.22 -4.49
CA LEU A 45 4.42 5.50 -5.69
C LEU A 45 3.09 6.18 -5.33
N LEU A 46 2.41 5.72 -4.27
CA LEU A 46 1.20 6.39 -3.78
C LEU A 46 1.48 7.81 -3.33
N LYS A 47 2.58 8.08 -2.64
CA LYS A 47 2.92 9.44 -2.19
C LYS A 47 3.08 10.41 -3.37
N ILE A 48 3.59 9.93 -4.50
CA ILE A 48 3.69 10.71 -5.74
C ILE A 48 2.28 10.94 -6.31
N ASP A 49 1.48 9.89 -6.46
CA ASP A 49 0.12 9.98 -7.01
C ASP A 49 -0.84 10.82 -6.14
N LEU A 50 -0.66 10.80 -4.81
CA LEU A 50 -1.51 11.49 -3.85
C LEU A 50 -1.05 12.93 -3.54
N HIS A 51 0.12 13.35 -4.03
CA HIS A 51 0.62 14.72 -3.81
C HIS A 51 -0.28 15.77 -4.46
N ASP A 52 -1.03 15.37 -5.50
CA ASP A 52 -1.98 16.22 -6.23
C ASP A 52 -3.42 16.08 -5.71
N ILE A 53 -3.65 15.38 -4.60
CA ILE A 53 -4.98 15.29 -4.00
C ILE A 53 -5.15 16.44 -3.01
N GLU A 54 -5.68 17.55 -3.50
CA GLU A 54 -6.34 18.54 -2.66
C GLU A 54 -7.59 17.90 -2.05
N TRP A 55 -7.54 17.62 -0.76
CA TRP A 55 -8.71 17.16 -0.04
C TRP A 55 -9.64 18.35 0.21
N GLU A 56 -10.68 18.51 -0.61
CA GLU A 56 -11.71 19.58 -0.47
C GLU A 56 -12.30 19.65 0.96
N VAL A 57 -12.37 18.52 1.66
CA VAL A 57 -12.84 18.41 3.05
C VAL A 57 -11.93 19.09 4.08
N LEU A 58 -10.69 19.44 3.72
CA LEU A 58 -9.74 20.15 4.59
C LEU A 58 -9.73 21.66 4.36
N PHE A 59 -10.45 22.17 3.36
CA PHE A 59 -10.49 23.60 3.02
C PHE A 59 -11.77 24.32 3.47
N HIS A 60 -12.66 23.64 4.18
CA HIS A 60 -13.90 24.22 4.74
C HIS A 60 -13.80 24.42 6.27
N GLY A 61 -12.65 24.89 6.74
CA GLY A 61 -12.45 25.36 8.12
C GLY A 61 -12.64 26.85 8.24
#